data_AF-A0A7C7XGW7-F1
#
_entry.id   AF-A0A7C7XGW7-F1
#
_cell.length_a   1.000
_cell.length_b   1.000
_cell.length_c   1.000
_cell.angle_alpha   90.00
_cell.angle_beta   90.00
_cell.angle_gamma   90.00
#
_symmetry.space_group_name_H-M   'P 1'
#
loop_
_entity.id
_entity.type
_entity.pdbx_description
1 polymer ?
#
loop_
_entity_poly.entity_id
_entity_poly.type
_entity_poly.pdbx_seq_one_letter_code
_entity_poly.pdbx_strand_id
1 'polypeptide(L)'
;MILRLFALAVGVLLVAGCTTQGRRTALTFERSFFYEELYDSMEQLKYYGYDESVQQSMSVLKTVRWVSKYEQEPGKRELAVRALVFLAFSSDDGDVRARAESRLEAILEDNDWPLHLKMAVLDGIIDLANGSNGFPEEYDDLITNFGVVSGEREDALEFLLDQFEDLAPELQYHAASGLHRFLRQSVALESCPVNICDIDIRIDVETWEKGKEVQPIVPSNADPNAVAAGAYGEAEWKPISEKLDWQEELDDLKFLVWEELEDIFKETDDVPLLVRQRLARFIGEIEQFSLNEEMAQSFQDRVDEWIPNESISIEVRDLMRDGRERVSTYGAELDTPAKFSKTQLRELPQRNVGFLEIHLAALLKSQHNRQRSGLRAGPPELSALAFSGFDDSASGLIRHEVIWRTLSEALEAGLVIEDAGVDSKALRMLRQVEDRTQVAEDAELTETHLAARMALQPLLELIGNLYPSLKQRRQDPAPLLEGLGGSAAQASRIADQRRYLEVLAAGAKTFPEDTYTVSESLTMEMDLIIRHRLTTAMEL
;
A
#
# COMPACT_ATOMS: atom_id res chain seq x y z
N MET A 1 -50.33 28.63 30.04
CA MET A 1 -49.27 27.70 30.50
C MET A 1 -49.03 26.57 29.51
N ILE A 2 -50.10 25.92 29.01
CA ILE A 2 -50.05 24.84 28.00
C ILE A 2 -49.37 25.27 26.69
N LEU A 3 -49.64 26.48 26.18
CA LEU A 3 -49.00 26.99 24.94
C LEU A 3 -47.48 27.23 25.08
N ARG A 4 -47.00 27.56 26.28
CA ARG A 4 -45.56 27.75 26.55
C ARG A 4 -44.83 26.42 26.72
N LEU A 5 -45.50 25.40 27.27
CA LEU A 5 -44.98 24.02 27.33
C LEU A 5 -44.94 23.38 25.94
N PHE A 6 -45.91 23.68 25.07
CA PHE A 6 -45.91 23.21 23.67
C PHE A 6 -44.82 23.89 22.83
N ALA A 7 -44.61 25.20 22.99
CA ALA A 7 -43.50 25.90 22.33
C ALA A 7 -42.11 25.45 22.83
N LEU A 8 -42.00 25.04 24.09
CA LEU A 8 -40.76 24.53 24.67
C LEU A 8 -40.52 23.06 24.27
N ALA A 9 -41.58 22.25 24.15
CA ALA A 9 -41.50 20.89 23.61
C ALA A 9 -41.20 20.87 22.11
N VAL A 10 -41.81 21.77 21.32
CA VAL A 10 -41.50 21.98 19.90
C VAL A 10 -40.10 22.59 19.74
N GLY A 11 -39.68 23.50 20.61
CA GLY A 11 -38.31 24.03 20.65
C GLY A 11 -37.27 22.96 21.00
N VAL A 12 -37.57 22.05 21.94
CA VAL A 12 -36.70 20.91 22.29
C VAL A 12 -36.71 19.85 21.18
N LEU A 13 -37.84 19.60 20.51
CA LEU A 13 -37.91 18.68 19.35
C LEU A 13 -37.23 19.25 18.09
N LEU A 14 -37.26 20.57 17.87
CA LEU A 14 -36.54 21.24 16.78
C LEU A 14 -35.03 21.33 17.06
N VAL A 15 -34.61 21.46 18.33
CA VAL A 15 -33.19 21.50 18.72
C VAL A 15 -32.60 20.09 18.84
N ALA A 16 -33.38 19.10 19.26
CA ALA A 16 -32.99 17.69 19.27
C ALA A 16 -33.07 17.02 17.89
N GLY A 17 -33.89 17.57 16.96
CA GLY A 17 -34.06 17.06 15.60
C GLY A 17 -33.06 17.58 14.55
N CYS A 18 -32.13 18.48 14.93
CA CYS A 18 -31.16 19.08 13.99
C CYS A 18 -29.70 18.96 14.49
N THR A 19 -29.30 17.80 14.99
CA THR A 19 -27.87 17.50 15.13
C THR A 19 -27.37 16.94 13.80
N THR A 20 -26.51 17.69 13.10
CA THR A 20 -25.83 17.20 11.90
C THR A 20 -24.93 16.01 12.23
N GLN A 21 -24.66 15.15 11.25
CA GLN A 21 -23.77 14.00 11.49
C GLN A 21 -22.38 14.45 11.91
N GLY A 22 -21.85 15.52 11.29
CA GLY A 22 -20.56 16.11 11.70
C GLY A 22 -20.49 16.44 13.20
N ARG A 23 -21.57 16.99 13.79
CA ARG A 23 -21.59 17.27 15.24
C ARG A 23 -21.58 16.00 16.09
N ARG A 24 -22.21 14.92 15.61
CA ARG A 24 -22.21 13.63 16.31
C ARG A 24 -20.81 13.02 16.29
N THR A 25 -20.18 12.95 15.12
CA THR A 25 -18.80 12.44 15.00
C THR A 25 -17.82 13.26 15.82
N ALA A 26 -17.93 14.60 15.84
CA ALA A 26 -17.11 15.44 16.71
C ALA A 26 -17.24 15.04 18.19
N LEU A 27 -18.46 14.82 18.69
CA LEU A 27 -18.68 14.40 20.07
C LEU A 27 -18.15 12.98 20.35
N THR A 28 -18.21 12.06 19.39
CA THR A 28 -17.60 10.73 19.50
C THR A 28 -16.08 10.85 19.60
N PHE A 29 -15.46 11.65 18.73
CA PHE A 29 -14.01 11.87 18.72
C PHE A 29 -13.51 12.58 19.99
N GLU A 30 -14.30 13.47 20.59
CA GLU A 30 -13.97 14.08 21.88
C GLU A 30 -13.99 13.08 23.05
N ARG A 31 -14.79 12.01 22.97
CA ARG A 31 -15.11 11.15 24.12
C ARG A 31 -14.49 9.76 24.06
N SER A 32 -14.34 9.21 22.87
CA SER A 32 -13.89 7.83 22.67
C SER A 32 -12.40 7.74 22.40
N PHE A 33 -11.83 6.60 22.81
CA PHE A 33 -10.49 6.15 22.48
C PHE A 33 -10.51 4.70 21.96
N PHE A 34 -11.69 4.19 21.61
CA PHE A 34 -11.84 2.88 21.00
C PHE A 34 -11.75 3.05 19.48
N TYR A 35 -10.80 2.36 18.84
CA TYR A 35 -10.55 2.50 17.41
C TYR A 35 -11.80 2.20 16.58
N GLU A 36 -12.46 1.07 16.84
CA GLU A 36 -13.66 0.63 16.10
C GLU A 36 -14.78 1.67 16.15
N GLU A 37 -15.09 2.21 17.33
CA GLU A 37 -16.12 3.25 17.47
C GLU A 37 -15.77 4.54 16.69
N LEU A 38 -14.49 4.93 16.70
CA LEU A 38 -14.01 6.10 15.97
C LEU A 38 -14.02 5.86 14.45
N TYR A 39 -13.61 4.67 14.03
CA TYR A 39 -13.62 4.22 12.64
C TYR A 39 -15.05 4.22 12.08
N ASP A 40 -15.97 3.51 12.74
CA ASP A 40 -17.38 3.45 12.34
C ASP A 40 -18.01 4.85 12.28
N SER A 41 -17.70 5.71 13.26
CA SER A 41 -18.20 7.07 13.29
C SER A 41 -17.65 7.95 12.16
N MET A 42 -16.46 7.64 11.64
CA MET A 42 -15.84 8.33 10.52
C MET A 42 -16.35 7.80 9.18
N GLU A 43 -16.51 6.48 9.06
CA GLU A 43 -17.09 5.83 7.88
C GLU A 43 -18.55 6.25 7.66
N GLN A 44 -19.36 6.29 8.72
CA GLN A 44 -20.70 6.89 8.64
C GLN A 44 -20.63 8.34 8.18
N LEU A 45 -19.63 9.11 8.62
CA LEU A 45 -19.51 10.51 8.25
C LEU A 45 -19.18 10.69 6.75
N LYS A 46 -18.44 9.76 6.14
CA LYS A 46 -18.19 9.74 4.68
C LYS A 46 -19.49 9.58 3.88
N TYR A 47 -20.38 8.66 4.28
CA TYR A 47 -21.71 8.50 3.68
C TYR A 47 -22.48 9.84 3.63
N TYR A 48 -22.54 10.57 4.75
CA TYR A 48 -23.22 11.87 4.80
C TYR A 48 -22.51 13.02 4.06
N GLY A 49 -21.27 12.79 3.61
CA GLY A 49 -20.55 13.71 2.75
C GLY A 49 -20.63 13.36 1.26
N TYR A 50 -21.03 12.12 0.94
CA TYR A 50 -21.18 11.60 -0.41
C TYR A 50 -22.44 12.17 -1.08
N ASP A 51 -23.63 11.74 -0.65
CA ASP A 51 -24.92 12.09 -1.28
C ASP A 51 -25.95 12.56 -0.23
N GLU A 52 -25.84 13.82 0.18
CA GLU A 52 -26.71 14.42 1.19
C GLU A 52 -26.92 15.93 0.97
N SER A 53 -27.78 16.55 1.77
CA SER A 53 -27.97 18.01 1.68
C SER A 53 -26.66 18.79 1.88
N VAL A 54 -26.48 19.89 1.14
CA VAL A 54 -25.34 20.83 1.25
C VAL A 54 -25.00 21.19 2.71
N GLN A 55 -26.02 21.33 3.57
CA GLN A 55 -25.82 21.62 4.99
C GLN A 55 -25.13 20.47 5.74
N GLN A 56 -25.48 19.23 5.45
CA GLN A 56 -24.84 18.05 6.03
C GLN A 56 -23.41 17.91 5.50
N SER A 57 -23.21 17.94 4.18
CA SER A 57 -21.88 17.79 3.56
C SER A 57 -20.91 18.89 4.03
N MET A 58 -21.37 20.12 4.21
CA MET A 58 -20.58 21.19 4.85
C MET A 58 -20.30 20.97 6.33
N SER A 59 -21.22 20.36 7.07
CA SER A 59 -20.98 20.00 8.48
C SER A 59 -19.96 18.86 8.61
N VAL A 60 -20.03 17.89 7.70
CA VAL A 60 -19.06 16.79 7.55
C VAL A 60 -17.68 17.40 7.33
N LEU A 61 -17.49 18.16 6.25
CA LEU A 61 -16.21 18.78 5.90
C LEU A 61 -15.62 19.59 7.07
N LYS A 62 -16.42 20.43 7.75
CA LYS A 62 -15.96 21.20 8.90
C LYS A 62 -15.41 20.32 10.02
N THR A 63 -16.06 19.19 10.27
CA THR A 63 -15.67 18.24 11.31
C THR A 63 -14.35 17.58 10.94
N VAL A 64 -14.25 17.02 9.73
CA VAL A 64 -13.05 16.32 9.29
C VAL A 64 -11.84 17.26 9.25
N ARG A 65 -12.01 18.49 8.74
CA ARG A 65 -10.95 19.52 8.74
C ARG A 65 -10.54 19.96 10.14
N TRP A 66 -11.44 19.91 11.11
CA TRP A 66 -11.13 20.22 12.50
C TRP A 66 -10.36 19.08 13.15
N VAL A 67 -10.85 17.84 13.03
CA VAL A 67 -10.21 16.64 13.58
C VAL A 67 -8.80 16.49 13.02
N SER A 68 -8.63 16.57 11.69
CA SER A 68 -7.31 16.41 11.07
C SER A 68 -6.29 17.44 11.55
N LYS A 69 -6.72 18.67 11.88
CA LYS A 69 -5.82 19.75 12.29
C LYS A 69 -5.58 19.85 13.80
N TYR A 70 -6.60 19.62 14.61
CA TYR A 70 -6.59 20.03 16.02
C TYR A 70 -6.69 18.88 17.02
N GLU A 71 -7.02 17.66 16.60
CA GLU A 71 -6.95 16.52 17.52
C GLU A 71 -5.53 16.26 17.99
N GLN A 72 -5.39 15.83 19.25
CA GLN A 72 -4.07 15.56 19.83
C GLN A 72 -3.59 14.14 19.54
N GLU A 73 -4.53 13.21 19.42
CA GLU A 73 -4.22 11.79 19.19
C GLU A 73 -3.94 11.57 17.68
N PRO A 74 -2.73 11.10 17.31
CA PRO A 74 -2.34 10.95 15.90
C PRO A 74 -3.26 10.05 15.07
N GLY A 75 -3.73 8.95 15.64
CA GLY A 75 -4.63 8.02 14.96
C GLY A 75 -5.97 8.65 14.57
N LYS A 76 -6.56 9.46 15.44
CA LYS A 76 -7.78 10.23 15.13
C LYS A 76 -7.59 11.19 13.97
N ARG A 77 -6.44 11.87 13.91
CA ARG A 77 -6.13 12.80 12.82
C ARG A 77 -6.04 12.07 11.49
N GLU A 78 -5.44 10.88 11.48
CA GLU A 78 -5.31 10.04 10.29
C GLU A 78 -6.65 9.49 9.80
N LEU A 79 -7.52 9.02 10.69
CA LEU A 79 -8.90 8.64 10.33
C LEU A 79 -9.61 9.79 9.61
N ALA A 80 -9.42 11.02 10.09
CA ALA A 80 -9.96 12.20 9.42
C ALA A 80 -9.26 12.51 8.09
N VAL A 81 -7.94 12.30 7.95
CA VAL A 81 -7.26 12.47 6.66
C VAL A 81 -7.80 11.48 5.62
N ARG A 82 -8.01 10.21 5.99
CA ARG A 82 -8.61 9.21 5.11
C ARG A 82 -10.00 9.63 4.61
N ALA A 83 -10.83 10.18 5.50
CA ALA A 83 -12.12 10.75 5.12
C ALA A 83 -12.00 12.03 4.28
N LEU A 84 -10.97 12.87 4.50
CA LEU A 84 -10.72 14.04 3.64
C LEU A 84 -10.40 13.63 2.21
N VAL A 85 -9.58 12.58 2.03
CA VAL A 85 -9.27 12.05 0.70
C VAL A 85 -10.57 11.61 0.00
N PHE A 86 -11.40 10.81 0.67
CA PHE A 86 -12.69 10.41 0.12
C PHE A 86 -13.56 11.61 -0.26
N LEU A 87 -13.68 12.63 0.60
CA LEU A 87 -14.50 13.81 0.32
C LEU A 87 -13.95 14.70 -0.81
N ALA A 88 -12.64 14.68 -1.05
CA ALA A 88 -12.02 15.46 -2.13
C ALA A 88 -12.44 14.94 -3.51
N PHE A 89 -12.54 13.62 -3.66
CA PHE A 89 -12.81 12.99 -4.94
C PHE A 89 -14.27 12.57 -5.09
N SER A 90 -14.86 11.99 -4.04
CA SER A 90 -16.16 11.31 -4.13
C SER A 90 -17.36 12.12 -3.64
N SER A 91 -17.21 13.35 -3.15
CA SER A 91 -18.39 14.13 -2.70
C SER A 91 -19.18 14.69 -3.88
N ASP A 92 -20.52 14.54 -3.87
CA ASP A 92 -21.40 15.12 -4.91
C ASP A 92 -21.48 16.66 -4.84
N ASP A 93 -21.00 17.27 -3.75
CA ASP A 93 -20.96 18.72 -3.58
C ASP A 93 -19.60 19.28 -4.02
N GLY A 94 -19.57 20.01 -5.13
CA GLY A 94 -18.35 20.60 -5.67
C GLY A 94 -17.64 21.59 -4.73
N ASP A 95 -18.36 22.28 -3.84
CA ASP A 95 -17.73 23.16 -2.83
C ASP A 95 -17.08 22.34 -1.71
N VAL A 96 -17.61 21.15 -1.40
CA VAL A 96 -16.96 20.19 -0.48
C VAL A 96 -15.66 19.71 -1.10
N ARG A 97 -15.71 19.20 -2.34
CA ARG A 97 -14.55 18.64 -3.06
C ARG A 97 -13.38 19.62 -3.10
N ALA A 98 -13.60 20.80 -3.68
CA ALA A 98 -12.55 21.81 -3.81
C ALA A 98 -11.91 22.25 -2.47
N ARG A 99 -12.69 22.24 -1.38
CA ARG A 99 -12.17 22.62 -0.04
C ARG A 99 -11.50 21.46 0.69
N ALA A 100 -11.86 20.23 0.37
CA ALA A 100 -11.20 19.02 0.86
C ALA A 100 -9.86 18.85 0.14
N GLU A 101 -9.85 18.94 -1.19
CA GLU A 101 -8.66 18.94 -2.04
C GLU A 101 -7.65 20.02 -1.61
N SER A 102 -8.09 21.28 -1.48
CA SER A 102 -7.23 22.35 -0.96
C SER A 102 -6.68 22.09 0.46
N ARG A 103 -7.35 21.24 1.26
CA ARG A 103 -6.78 20.80 2.55
C ARG A 103 -5.76 19.68 2.35
N LEU A 104 -5.92 18.79 1.39
CA LEU A 104 -4.92 17.77 1.07
C LEU A 104 -3.63 18.41 0.58
N GLU A 105 -3.71 19.37 -0.35
CA GLU A 105 -2.57 20.19 -0.81
C GLU A 105 -1.85 20.83 0.37
N ALA A 106 -2.59 21.54 1.24
CA ALA A 106 -2.01 22.17 2.42
C ALA A 106 -1.38 21.15 3.40
N ILE A 107 -1.86 19.91 3.46
CA ILE A 107 -1.22 18.87 4.28
C ILE A 107 0.11 18.45 3.66
N LEU A 108 0.16 18.27 2.34
CA LEU A 108 1.35 17.82 1.62
C LEU A 108 2.44 18.90 1.59
N GLU A 109 2.08 20.15 1.31
CA GLU A 109 3.01 21.27 1.12
C GLU A 109 3.51 21.87 2.44
N ASP A 110 2.62 22.17 3.40
CA ASP A 110 3.02 22.94 4.59
C ASP A 110 3.92 22.11 5.53
N ASN A 111 4.99 22.72 6.02
CA ASN A 111 5.90 22.10 7.00
C ASN A 111 5.27 21.91 8.39
N ASP A 112 4.14 22.56 8.67
CA ASP A 112 3.42 22.46 9.95
C ASP A 112 2.72 21.10 10.13
N TRP A 113 2.57 20.32 9.05
CA TRP A 113 1.93 19.00 9.11
C TRP A 113 2.96 17.89 9.35
N PRO A 114 2.70 17.00 10.32
CA PRO A 114 3.62 15.92 10.63
C PRO A 114 3.65 14.88 9.50
N LEU A 115 4.82 14.28 9.29
CA LEU A 115 5.08 13.32 8.21
C LEU A 115 4.04 12.19 8.11
N HIS A 116 3.57 11.66 9.24
CA HIS A 116 2.59 10.56 9.24
C HIS A 116 1.25 10.96 8.58
N LEU A 117 0.84 12.23 8.67
CA LEU A 117 -0.38 12.69 7.99
C LEU A 117 -0.16 12.94 6.50
N LYS A 118 1.05 13.38 6.11
CA LYS A 118 1.41 13.48 4.71
C LYS A 118 1.41 12.10 4.04
N MET A 119 2.01 11.10 4.70
CA MET A 119 1.95 9.70 4.28
C MET A 119 0.51 9.18 4.23
N ALA A 120 -0.34 9.52 5.21
CA ALA A 120 -1.74 9.12 5.21
C ALA A 120 -2.57 9.72 4.04
N VAL A 121 -2.22 10.92 3.55
CA VAL A 121 -2.83 11.45 2.32
C VAL A 121 -2.46 10.57 1.13
N LEU A 122 -1.17 10.27 0.96
CA LEU A 122 -0.67 9.44 -0.14
C LEU A 122 -1.27 8.02 -0.09
N ASP A 123 -1.25 7.39 1.09
CA ASP A 123 -1.85 6.05 1.26
C ASP A 123 -3.36 6.09 1.04
N GLY A 124 -4.06 7.13 1.51
CA GLY A 124 -5.49 7.29 1.29
C GLY A 124 -5.86 7.48 -0.19
N ILE A 125 -5.02 8.14 -0.98
CA ILE A 125 -5.18 8.30 -2.43
C ILE A 125 -4.97 6.96 -3.12
N ILE A 126 -3.89 6.24 -2.79
CA ILE A 126 -3.62 4.90 -3.32
C ILE A 126 -4.73 3.92 -2.95
N ASP A 127 -5.26 3.99 -1.72
CA ASP A 127 -6.41 3.20 -1.28
C ASP A 127 -7.69 3.55 -2.05
N LEU A 128 -7.91 4.83 -2.37
CA LEU A 128 -9.05 5.24 -3.20
C LEU A 128 -8.88 4.71 -4.63
N ALA A 129 -7.70 4.88 -5.22
CA ALA A 129 -7.34 4.31 -6.52
C ALA A 129 -7.43 2.78 -6.52
N ASN A 130 -7.20 2.10 -5.40
CA ASN A 130 -7.40 0.65 -5.29
C ASN A 130 -8.88 0.24 -5.08
N GLY A 131 -9.80 1.19 -4.87
CA GLY A 131 -11.20 0.93 -4.53
C GLY A 131 -11.46 0.60 -3.05
N SER A 132 -10.45 0.70 -2.17
CA SER A 132 -10.54 0.33 -0.75
C SER A 132 -10.87 1.51 0.18
N ASN A 133 -10.85 2.75 -0.32
CA ASN A 133 -11.20 3.94 0.47
C ASN A 133 -12.70 4.36 0.35
N GLY A 134 -13.61 3.45 0.04
CA GLY A 134 -15.06 3.69 0.11
C GLY A 134 -15.61 3.67 1.54
N PHE A 135 -16.92 3.86 1.71
CA PHE A 135 -17.61 3.61 2.98
C PHE A 135 -18.29 2.24 2.96
N PRO A 136 -18.25 1.46 4.06
CA PRO A 136 -18.87 0.14 4.12
C PRO A 136 -20.39 0.24 4.24
N GLU A 137 -21.12 -0.56 3.46
CA GLU A 137 -22.54 -0.85 3.66
C GLU A 137 -22.77 -2.37 3.70
N GLU A 138 -23.76 -2.80 4.48
CA GLU A 138 -24.14 -4.20 4.65
C GLU A 138 -25.35 -4.54 3.77
N TYR A 139 -25.21 -5.56 2.92
CA TYR A 139 -26.27 -6.13 2.09
C TYR A 139 -26.24 -7.66 2.18
N ASP A 140 -27.32 -8.27 2.66
CA ASP A 140 -27.44 -9.73 2.81
C ASP A 140 -26.22 -10.39 3.49
N ASP A 141 -25.81 -9.83 4.66
CA ASP A 141 -24.64 -10.24 5.45
C ASP A 141 -23.26 -10.05 4.76
N LEU A 142 -23.21 -9.37 3.59
CA LEU A 142 -21.98 -8.97 2.90
C LEU A 142 -21.69 -7.48 3.14
N ILE A 143 -20.48 -7.16 3.58
CA ILE A 143 -20.00 -5.77 3.69
C ILE A 143 -19.27 -5.41 2.40
N THR A 144 -19.72 -4.37 1.71
CA THR A 144 -19.10 -3.88 0.48
C THR A 144 -18.78 -2.39 0.58
N ASN A 145 -17.69 -1.97 -0.08
CA ASN A 145 -17.29 -0.56 -0.11
C ASN A 145 -18.04 0.21 -1.21
N PHE A 146 -18.70 1.30 -0.83
CA PHE A 146 -19.44 2.20 -1.70
C PHE A 146 -18.78 3.58 -1.81
N GLY A 147 -19.28 4.36 -2.77
CA GLY A 147 -18.85 5.75 -2.98
C GLY A 147 -17.50 5.90 -3.64
N VAL A 148 -17.01 4.85 -4.33
CA VAL A 148 -15.82 4.95 -5.20
C VAL A 148 -16.23 4.49 -6.58
N VAL A 149 -16.19 5.40 -7.55
CA VAL A 149 -16.43 5.12 -8.97
C VAL A 149 -15.18 5.32 -9.82
N SER A 150 -15.18 4.76 -11.04
CA SER A 150 -14.02 4.79 -11.93
C SER A 150 -13.38 6.17 -12.13
N GLY A 151 -14.19 7.20 -12.43
CA GLY A 151 -13.67 8.55 -12.65
C GLY A 151 -13.02 9.18 -11.41
N GLU A 152 -13.52 8.87 -10.21
CA GLU A 152 -12.93 9.39 -8.95
C GLU A 152 -11.55 8.77 -8.67
N ARG A 153 -11.33 7.53 -9.14
CA ARG A 153 -10.05 6.83 -9.01
C ARG A 153 -9.00 7.42 -9.93
N GLU A 154 -9.41 7.77 -11.15
CA GLU A 154 -8.60 8.52 -12.11
C GLU A 154 -8.21 9.89 -11.54
N ASP A 155 -9.19 10.71 -11.13
CA ASP A 155 -8.97 12.04 -10.54
C ASP A 155 -8.00 11.99 -9.34
N ALA A 156 -8.09 10.96 -8.50
CA ALA A 156 -7.20 10.81 -7.35
C ALA A 156 -5.77 10.43 -7.73
N LEU A 157 -5.58 9.60 -8.76
CA LEU A 157 -4.25 9.30 -9.30
C LEU A 157 -3.63 10.52 -9.97
N GLU A 158 -4.40 11.26 -10.79
CA GLU A 158 -3.95 12.51 -11.40
C GLU A 158 -3.48 13.49 -10.33
N PHE A 159 -4.27 13.71 -9.27
CA PHE A 159 -3.88 14.56 -8.15
C PHE A 159 -2.53 14.17 -7.53
N LEU A 160 -2.26 12.87 -7.36
CA LEU A 160 -0.98 12.40 -6.82
C LEU A 160 0.17 12.63 -7.81
N LEU A 161 -0.05 12.35 -9.09
CA LEU A 161 0.96 12.43 -10.13
C LEU A 161 1.35 13.89 -10.42
N ASP A 162 0.37 14.79 -10.49
CA ASP A 162 0.57 16.23 -10.65
C ASP A 162 1.43 16.85 -9.55
N GLN A 163 1.30 16.33 -8.33
CA GLN A 163 2.01 16.83 -7.15
C GLN A 163 3.35 16.13 -6.92
N PHE A 164 3.66 15.06 -7.67
CA PHE A 164 4.74 14.14 -7.32
C PHE A 164 6.11 14.83 -7.23
N GLU A 165 6.44 15.71 -8.19
CA GLU A 165 7.71 16.42 -8.22
C GLU A 165 7.85 17.43 -7.07
N ASP A 166 6.74 18.01 -6.60
CA ASP A 166 6.70 18.98 -5.50
C ASP A 166 6.77 18.33 -4.11
N LEU A 167 6.57 17.00 -4.02
CA LEU A 167 6.70 16.27 -2.76
C LEU A 167 8.14 16.27 -2.25
N ALA A 168 8.31 16.34 -0.93
CA ALA A 168 9.61 16.11 -0.32
C ALA A 168 10.17 14.71 -0.70
N PRO A 169 11.49 14.52 -0.85
CA PRO A 169 12.09 13.24 -1.28
C PRO A 169 11.65 11.99 -0.52
N GLU A 170 11.45 12.10 0.80
CA GLU A 170 10.96 10.99 1.63
C GLU A 170 9.50 10.62 1.29
N LEU A 171 8.68 11.59 0.88
CA LEU A 171 7.31 11.38 0.42
C LEU A 171 7.26 10.88 -1.01
N GLN A 172 8.13 11.35 -1.91
CA GLN A 172 8.26 10.78 -3.25
C GLN A 172 8.62 9.29 -3.20
N TYR A 173 9.52 8.90 -2.29
CA TYR A 173 9.86 7.49 -2.06
C TYR A 173 8.68 6.66 -1.54
N HIS A 174 7.90 7.25 -0.61
CA HIS A 174 6.68 6.62 -0.08
C HIS A 174 5.60 6.48 -1.17
N ALA A 175 5.35 7.54 -1.94
CA ALA A 175 4.43 7.55 -3.07
C ALA A 175 4.83 6.53 -4.15
N ALA A 176 6.11 6.47 -4.53
CA ALA A 176 6.63 5.46 -5.44
C ALA A 176 6.35 4.03 -4.92
N SER A 177 6.48 3.81 -3.61
CA SER A 177 6.15 2.51 -3.00
C SER A 177 4.64 2.22 -3.03
N GLY A 178 3.79 3.24 -2.85
CA GLY A 178 2.34 3.13 -3.01
C GLY A 178 1.92 2.80 -4.45
N LEU A 179 2.46 3.53 -5.43
CA LEU A 179 2.26 3.28 -6.85
C LEU A 179 2.72 1.87 -7.24
N HIS A 180 3.84 1.38 -6.69
CA HIS A 180 4.29 0.00 -6.91
C HIS A 180 3.22 -1.03 -6.49
N ARG A 181 2.59 -0.83 -5.33
CA ARG A 181 1.51 -1.70 -4.84
C ARG A 181 0.28 -1.60 -5.74
N PHE A 182 -0.11 -0.40 -6.15
CA PHE A 182 -1.23 -0.16 -7.06
C PHE A 182 -1.03 -0.87 -8.41
N LEU A 183 0.15 -0.73 -9.03
CA LEU A 183 0.47 -1.36 -10.32
C LEU A 183 0.43 -2.89 -10.27
N ARG A 184 0.67 -3.47 -9.08
CA ARG A 184 0.58 -4.91 -8.80
C ARG A 184 -0.83 -5.41 -8.51
N GLN A 185 -1.81 -4.52 -8.37
CA GLN A 185 -3.17 -4.90 -8.05
C GLN A 185 -3.75 -5.80 -9.14
N SER A 186 -4.34 -6.91 -8.70
CA SER A 186 -5.17 -7.76 -9.53
C SER A 186 -6.65 -7.42 -9.33
N VAL A 187 -7.46 -7.80 -10.31
CA VAL A 187 -8.90 -7.72 -10.21
C VAL A 187 -9.42 -8.51 -9.00
N ALA A 188 -10.00 -7.81 -8.02
CA ALA A 188 -10.71 -8.40 -6.89
C ALA A 188 -12.09 -7.74 -6.73
N LEU A 189 -13.10 -8.55 -6.40
CA LEU A 189 -14.50 -8.11 -6.26
C LEU A 189 -14.67 -7.03 -5.18
N GLU A 190 -13.92 -7.16 -4.08
CA GLU A 190 -13.92 -6.21 -2.94
C GLU A 190 -13.49 -4.79 -3.36
N SER A 191 -12.56 -4.70 -4.31
CA SER A 191 -12.05 -3.45 -4.87
C SER A 191 -12.83 -2.93 -6.06
N CYS A 192 -13.75 -3.72 -6.62
CA CYS A 192 -14.47 -3.30 -7.83
C CYS A 192 -15.29 -2.02 -7.54
N PRO A 193 -15.46 -1.07 -8.47
CA PRO A 193 -16.19 0.16 -8.29
C PRO A 193 -17.66 -0.13 -8.43
N VAL A 194 -18.45 0.69 -7.77
CA VAL A 194 -19.91 0.48 -7.71
C VAL A 194 -20.61 0.70 -9.04
N ASN A 195 -20.00 1.47 -9.96
CA ASN A 195 -20.50 1.69 -11.31
C ASN A 195 -20.17 0.55 -12.29
N ILE A 196 -19.31 -0.40 -11.91
CA ILE A 196 -18.97 -1.57 -12.73
C ILE A 196 -19.54 -2.85 -12.10
N CYS A 197 -19.22 -3.13 -10.84
CA CYS A 197 -19.79 -4.27 -10.11
C CYS A 197 -20.90 -3.78 -9.20
N ASP A 198 -22.15 -4.03 -9.62
CA ASP A 198 -23.33 -3.80 -8.80
C ASP A 198 -23.43 -4.79 -7.63
N ILE A 199 -24.48 -4.62 -6.82
CA ILE A 199 -24.67 -5.45 -5.63
C ILE A 199 -25.01 -6.90 -5.96
N ASP A 200 -25.69 -7.16 -7.09
CA ASP A 200 -26.09 -8.51 -7.50
C ASP A 200 -24.86 -9.35 -7.84
N ILE A 201 -23.88 -8.76 -8.54
CA ILE A 201 -22.60 -9.40 -8.83
C ILE A 201 -21.76 -9.60 -7.56
N ARG A 202 -21.78 -8.64 -6.63
CA ARG A 202 -21.01 -8.72 -5.38
C ARG A 202 -21.48 -9.86 -4.48
N ILE A 203 -22.78 -10.13 -4.46
CA ILE A 203 -23.36 -11.24 -3.69
C ILE A 203 -23.01 -12.60 -4.32
N ASP A 204 -22.85 -12.67 -5.65
CA ASP A 204 -22.47 -13.90 -6.36
C ASP A 204 -20.94 -14.11 -6.47
N VAL A 205 -20.28 -14.13 -5.31
CA VAL A 205 -18.83 -14.38 -5.16
C VAL A 205 -18.42 -15.69 -5.83
N GLU A 206 -19.26 -16.73 -5.73
CA GLU A 206 -18.94 -18.05 -6.30
C GLU A 206 -18.83 -18.00 -7.83
N THR A 207 -19.72 -17.28 -8.50
CA THR A 207 -19.63 -17.07 -9.96
C THR A 207 -18.43 -16.19 -10.31
N TRP A 208 -18.17 -15.11 -9.55
CA TRP A 208 -17.00 -14.25 -9.74
C TRP A 208 -15.67 -14.99 -9.71
N GLU A 209 -15.47 -15.85 -8.71
CA GLU A 209 -14.27 -16.67 -8.53
C GLU A 209 -14.09 -17.69 -9.65
N LYS A 210 -15.20 -18.27 -10.14
CA LYS A 210 -15.16 -19.14 -11.33
C LYS A 210 -14.81 -18.39 -12.60
N GLY A 211 -15.00 -17.06 -12.61
CA GLY A 211 -14.70 -16.17 -13.74
C GLY A 211 -15.56 -16.45 -14.98
N LYS A 212 -16.65 -17.21 -14.82
CA LYS A 212 -17.56 -17.57 -15.90
C LYS A 212 -18.99 -17.59 -15.40
N GLU A 213 -19.86 -16.90 -16.11
CA GLU A 213 -21.30 -16.93 -15.90
C GLU A 213 -21.97 -17.86 -16.92
N VAL A 214 -23.06 -18.51 -16.49
CA VAL A 214 -23.97 -19.20 -17.41
C VAL A 214 -24.87 -18.14 -18.03
N GLN A 215 -24.60 -17.71 -19.26
CA GLN A 215 -25.60 -16.95 -19.99
C GLN A 215 -26.69 -17.92 -20.46
N PRO A 216 -27.94 -17.81 -19.98
CA PRO A 216 -29.02 -18.59 -20.55
C PRO A 216 -29.20 -18.15 -22.01
N ILE A 217 -28.99 -19.08 -22.96
CA ILE A 217 -29.37 -18.90 -24.37
C ILE A 217 -30.91 -18.81 -24.51
N VAL A 218 -31.62 -18.98 -23.39
CA VAL A 218 -33.06 -19.01 -23.26
C VAL A 218 -33.57 -17.57 -23.07
N PRO A 219 -34.27 -16.99 -24.06
CA PRO A 219 -34.90 -15.69 -23.88
C PRO A 219 -35.95 -15.76 -22.76
N SER A 220 -36.17 -14.65 -22.04
CA SER A 220 -37.06 -14.57 -20.87
C SER A 220 -38.52 -15.00 -21.12
N ASN A 221 -38.91 -15.15 -22.39
CA ASN A 221 -40.21 -15.61 -22.85
C ASN A 221 -40.21 -17.04 -23.44
N ALA A 222 -39.16 -17.83 -23.25
CA ALA A 222 -39.06 -19.16 -23.83
C ALA A 222 -40.05 -20.16 -23.23
N ASP A 223 -40.53 -21.09 -24.08
CA ASP A 223 -41.42 -22.18 -23.68
C ASP A 223 -40.66 -23.18 -22.77
N PRO A 224 -41.14 -23.45 -21.54
CA PRO A 224 -40.51 -24.39 -20.61
C PRO A 224 -40.30 -25.79 -21.20
N ASN A 225 -41.20 -26.26 -22.08
CA ASN A 225 -41.07 -27.56 -22.72
C ASN A 225 -39.97 -27.57 -23.80
N ALA A 226 -39.75 -26.44 -24.47
CA ALA A 226 -38.69 -26.30 -25.48
C ALA A 226 -37.29 -26.20 -24.83
N VAL A 227 -37.20 -25.55 -23.66
CA VAL A 227 -35.99 -25.52 -22.82
C VAL A 227 -35.64 -26.93 -22.34
N ALA A 228 -36.61 -27.67 -21.79
CA ALA A 228 -36.41 -29.04 -21.33
C ALA A 228 -36.04 -30.02 -22.47
N ALA A 229 -36.41 -29.71 -23.71
CA ALA A 229 -36.08 -30.49 -24.89
C ALA A 229 -34.70 -30.13 -25.51
N GLY A 230 -33.95 -29.19 -24.93
CA GLY A 230 -32.62 -28.78 -25.41
C GLY A 230 -32.63 -27.90 -26.65
N ALA A 231 -33.76 -27.25 -26.97
CA ALA A 231 -33.92 -26.46 -28.21
C ALA A 231 -33.02 -25.22 -28.29
N TYR A 232 -32.49 -24.77 -27.15
CA TYR A 232 -31.66 -23.57 -27.03
C TYR A 232 -30.17 -23.88 -26.85
N GLY A 233 -29.74 -25.15 -26.99
CA GLY A 233 -28.34 -25.55 -26.83
C GLY A 233 -27.91 -25.72 -25.36
N GLU A 234 -26.66 -26.15 -25.16
CA GLU A 234 -26.05 -26.22 -23.84
C GLU A 234 -25.66 -24.82 -23.36
N ALA A 235 -25.76 -24.58 -22.05
CA ALA A 235 -25.31 -23.35 -21.42
C ALA A 235 -23.86 -23.03 -21.85
N GLU A 236 -23.65 -21.87 -22.46
CA GLU A 236 -22.32 -21.40 -22.80
C GLU A 236 -21.75 -20.64 -21.60
N TRP A 237 -20.56 -21.05 -21.16
CA TRP A 237 -19.83 -20.38 -20.08
C TRP A 237 -19.07 -19.21 -20.67
N LYS A 238 -19.52 -17.98 -20.41
CA LYS A 238 -18.85 -16.77 -20.87
C LYS A 238 -18.13 -16.07 -19.71
N PRO A 239 -17.03 -15.35 -19.96
CA PRO A 239 -16.45 -14.46 -18.97
C PRO A 239 -17.51 -13.47 -18.47
N ILE A 240 -17.42 -13.10 -17.19
CA ILE A 240 -18.30 -12.10 -16.57
C ILE A 240 -17.95 -10.74 -17.19
N SER A 241 -18.93 -10.07 -17.77
CA SER A 241 -18.76 -8.76 -18.42
C SER A 241 -18.12 -7.75 -17.48
N GLU A 242 -18.65 -7.64 -16.27
CA GLU A 242 -18.25 -6.72 -15.21
C GLU A 242 -16.80 -6.98 -14.77
N LYS A 243 -16.35 -8.23 -14.82
CA LYS A 243 -14.96 -8.60 -14.54
C LYS A 243 -14.01 -8.16 -15.65
N LEU A 244 -14.47 -8.17 -16.90
CA LEU A 244 -13.71 -7.66 -18.05
C LEU A 244 -13.68 -6.13 -18.03
N ASP A 245 -14.82 -5.48 -17.81
CA ASP A 245 -14.94 -4.02 -17.71
C ASP A 245 -14.06 -3.48 -16.56
N TRP A 246 -14.02 -4.20 -15.44
CA TRP A 246 -13.14 -3.86 -14.33
C TRP A 246 -11.65 -4.07 -14.65
N GLN A 247 -11.31 -5.12 -15.40
CA GLN A 247 -9.94 -5.32 -15.86
C GLN A 247 -9.51 -4.20 -16.82
N GLU A 248 -10.38 -3.82 -17.76
CA GLU A 248 -10.14 -2.74 -18.72
C GLU A 248 -9.89 -1.42 -18.00
N GLU A 249 -10.79 -1.02 -17.09
CA GLU A 249 -10.64 0.22 -16.33
C GLU A 249 -9.40 0.22 -15.42
N LEU A 250 -9.07 -0.91 -14.78
CA LEU A 250 -7.86 -1.01 -13.98
C LEU A 250 -6.60 -0.87 -14.85
N ASP A 251 -6.61 -1.45 -16.04
CA ASP A 251 -5.50 -1.33 -16.97
C ASP A 251 -5.36 0.12 -17.49
N ASP A 252 -6.46 0.84 -17.73
CA ASP A 252 -6.46 2.27 -18.08
C ASP A 252 -5.85 3.14 -16.98
N LEU A 253 -6.23 2.93 -15.71
CA LEU A 253 -5.66 3.68 -14.59
C LEU A 253 -4.17 3.41 -14.40
N LYS A 254 -3.75 2.17 -14.63
CA LYS A 254 -2.33 1.88 -14.61
C LYS A 254 -1.61 2.54 -15.80
N PHE A 255 -2.30 2.68 -16.94
CA PHE A 255 -1.80 3.41 -18.12
C PHE A 255 -1.56 4.88 -17.85
N LEU A 256 -2.48 5.55 -17.18
CA LEU A 256 -2.29 6.91 -16.67
C LEU A 256 -0.98 7.03 -15.86
N VAL A 257 -0.75 6.14 -14.89
CA VAL A 257 0.49 6.15 -14.09
C VAL A 257 1.73 6.01 -14.98
N TRP A 258 1.69 5.16 -16.01
CA TRP A 258 2.83 4.98 -16.91
C TRP A 258 3.08 6.17 -17.82
N GLU A 259 2.05 6.90 -18.24
CA GLU A 259 2.21 8.15 -18.99
C GLU A 259 3.06 9.15 -18.21
N GLU A 260 2.71 9.37 -16.94
CA GLU A 260 3.37 10.33 -16.07
C GLU A 260 4.80 9.90 -15.65
N LEU A 261 5.07 8.60 -15.54
CA LEU A 261 6.41 8.12 -15.20
C LEU A 261 7.48 8.57 -16.22
N GLU A 262 7.14 8.78 -17.49
CA GLU A 262 8.10 9.24 -18.49
C GLU A 262 8.73 10.58 -18.11
N ASP A 263 7.91 11.53 -17.65
CA ASP A 263 8.37 12.85 -17.25
C ASP A 263 9.20 12.76 -15.96
N ILE A 264 8.75 11.95 -15.00
CA ILE A 264 9.47 11.68 -13.74
C ILE A 264 10.86 11.03 -14.00
N PHE A 265 11.02 10.23 -15.06
CA PHE A 265 12.31 9.60 -15.37
C PHE A 265 13.35 10.56 -15.93
N LYS A 266 12.94 11.68 -16.54
CA LYS A 266 13.86 12.66 -17.13
C LYS A 266 14.79 13.24 -16.05
N GLU A 267 15.93 13.76 -16.49
CA GLU A 267 16.87 14.37 -15.56
C GLU A 267 16.33 15.71 -15.04
N THR A 268 15.83 15.69 -13.79
CA THR A 268 15.30 16.84 -13.05
C THR A 268 16.04 17.00 -11.72
N ASP A 269 16.07 18.24 -11.21
CA ASP A 269 16.58 18.54 -9.86
C ASP A 269 15.54 18.16 -8.77
N ASP A 270 14.28 17.98 -9.18
CA ASP A 270 13.12 17.82 -8.28
C ASP A 270 12.90 16.37 -7.84
N VAL A 271 13.35 15.38 -8.64
CA VAL A 271 13.21 13.96 -8.32
C VAL A 271 14.59 13.30 -8.10
N PRO A 272 14.91 12.86 -6.87
CA PRO A 272 16.16 12.20 -6.54
C PRO A 272 16.42 10.97 -7.39
N LEU A 273 17.70 10.74 -7.71
CA LEU A 273 18.13 9.58 -8.50
C LEU A 273 17.62 8.25 -7.92
N LEU A 274 17.63 8.08 -6.59
CA LEU A 274 17.16 6.84 -5.95
C LEU A 274 15.67 6.57 -6.21
N VAL A 275 14.83 7.61 -6.21
CA VAL A 275 13.39 7.49 -6.50
C VAL A 275 13.19 7.08 -7.97
N ARG A 276 13.86 7.76 -8.91
CA ARG A 276 13.81 7.40 -10.34
C ARG A 276 14.32 5.98 -10.60
N GLN A 277 15.40 5.57 -9.95
CA GLN A 277 15.93 4.21 -10.01
C GLN A 277 14.94 3.17 -9.47
N ARG A 278 14.23 3.47 -8.38
CA ARG A 278 13.18 2.59 -7.85
C ARG A 278 12.03 2.43 -8.82
N LEU A 279 11.50 3.53 -9.37
CA LEU A 279 10.43 3.53 -10.36
C LEU A 279 10.86 2.77 -11.63
N ALA A 280 12.12 2.90 -12.07
CA ALA A 280 12.64 2.22 -13.25
C ALA A 280 12.61 0.70 -13.13
N ARG A 281 12.76 0.18 -11.91
CA ARG A 281 12.68 -1.26 -11.63
C ARG A 281 11.25 -1.80 -11.79
N PHE A 282 10.22 -0.96 -11.73
CA PHE A 282 8.85 -1.40 -11.98
C PHE A 282 8.71 -1.96 -13.38
N ILE A 283 9.43 -1.42 -14.37
CA ILE A 283 9.34 -1.85 -15.77
C ILE A 283 9.57 -3.36 -15.92
N GLY A 284 10.60 -3.91 -15.25
CA GLY A 284 10.87 -5.35 -15.28
C GLY A 284 9.87 -6.21 -14.50
N GLU A 285 9.05 -5.62 -13.64
CA GLU A 285 7.97 -6.31 -12.92
C GLU A 285 6.63 -6.18 -13.66
N ILE A 286 6.42 -5.07 -14.38
CA ILE A 286 5.19 -4.77 -15.11
C ILE A 286 5.02 -5.61 -16.36
N GLU A 287 6.11 -6.00 -17.03
CA GLU A 287 6.06 -7.03 -18.09
C GLU A 287 5.45 -8.38 -17.60
N GLN A 288 5.26 -8.54 -16.28
CA GLN A 288 4.65 -9.71 -15.65
C GLN A 288 3.17 -9.49 -15.25
N PHE A 289 2.68 -8.25 -15.22
CA PHE A 289 1.31 -7.95 -14.80
C PHE A 289 0.33 -8.19 -15.94
N SER A 290 -0.90 -8.57 -15.56
CA SER A 290 -2.02 -8.73 -16.48
C SER A 290 -2.39 -7.36 -17.03
N LEU A 291 -1.86 -7.05 -18.21
CA LEU A 291 -2.36 -6.04 -19.13
C LEU A 291 -3.04 -6.78 -20.29
N ASN A 292 -4.08 -6.20 -20.87
CA ASN A 292 -4.56 -6.69 -22.17
C ASN A 292 -3.41 -6.64 -23.21
N GLU A 293 -3.47 -7.47 -24.25
CA GLU A 293 -2.35 -7.63 -25.21
C GLU A 293 -1.96 -6.31 -25.90
N GLU A 294 -2.92 -5.43 -26.17
CA GLU A 294 -2.69 -4.15 -26.83
C GLU A 294 -1.95 -3.16 -25.92
N MET A 295 -2.37 -3.04 -24.66
CA MET A 295 -1.70 -2.20 -23.67
C MET A 295 -0.33 -2.74 -23.30
N ALA A 296 -0.18 -4.06 -23.19
CA ALA A 296 1.12 -4.68 -22.99
C ALA A 296 2.09 -4.33 -24.14
N GLN A 297 1.62 -4.33 -25.38
CA GLN A 297 2.43 -3.94 -26.53
C GLN A 297 2.74 -2.43 -26.53
N SER A 298 1.76 -1.58 -26.25
CA SER A 298 1.95 -0.13 -26.14
C SER A 298 3.00 0.22 -25.08
N PHE A 299 2.94 -0.44 -23.92
CA PHE A 299 3.92 -0.31 -22.87
C PHE A 299 5.32 -0.71 -23.33
N GLN A 300 5.46 -1.87 -23.99
CA GLN A 300 6.74 -2.33 -24.52
C GLN A 300 7.33 -1.34 -25.53
N ASP A 301 6.49 -0.79 -26.43
CA ASP A 301 6.90 0.18 -27.43
C ASP A 301 7.41 1.47 -26.76
N ARG A 302 6.72 1.99 -25.73
CA ARG A 302 7.18 3.18 -24.98
C ARG A 302 8.49 2.93 -24.24
N VAL A 303 8.64 1.79 -23.59
CA VAL A 303 9.89 1.44 -22.91
C VAL A 303 11.05 1.33 -23.93
N ASP A 304 10.79 0.82 -25.13
CA ASP A 304 11.75 0.78 -26.23
C ASP A 304 12.14 2.19 -26.73
N GLU A 305 11.28 3.20 -26.53
CA GLU A 305 11.59 4.61 -26.77
C GLU A 305 12.33 5.29 -25.60
N TRP A 306 12.02 4.92 -24.35
CA TRP A 306 12.65 5.48 -23.14
C TRP A 306 14.10 5.03 -22.95
N ILE A 307 14.42 3.75 -23.14
CA ILE A 307 15.77 3.18 -22.94
C ILE A 307 16.87 3.89 -23.78
N PRO A 308 16.62 4.31 -25.04
CA PRO A 308 17.59 5.10 -25.79
C PRO A 308 17.50 6.62 -25.54
N ASN A 309 16.48 7.12 -24.82
CA ASN A 309 16.27 8.56 -24.62
C ASN A 309 17.37 9.19 -23.76
N GLU A 310 18.19 10.06 -24.35
CA GLU A 310 19.34 10.68 -23.67
C GLU A 310 18.95 11.70 -22.57
N SER A 311 17.67 12.12 -22.50
CA SER A 311 17.17 12.96 -21.40
C SER A 311 16.97 12.19 -20.09
N ILE A 312 17.01 10.85 -20.12
CA ILE A 312 16.96 10.00 -18.94
C ILE A 312 18.40 9.58 -18.60
N SER A 313 18.76 9.71 -17.32
CA SER A 313 20.11 9.35 -16.82
C SER A 313 20.49 7.91 -17.18
N ILE A 314 21.78 7.66 -17.42
CA ILE A 314 22.26 6.34 -17.83
C ILE A 314 21.98 5.28 -16.76
N GLU A 315 22.07 5.66 -15.48
CA GLU A 315 21.80 4.77 -14.35
C GLU A 315 20.35 4.28 -14.32
N VAL A 316 19.40 5.15 -14.67
CA VAL A 316 17.98 4.80 -14.78
C VAL A 316 17.75 3.90 -15.99
N ARG A 317 18.29 4.25 -17.17
CA ARG A 317 18.12 3.47 -18.40
C ARG A 317 18.74 2.08 -18.31
N ASP A 318 19.88 1.95 -17.63
CA ASP A 318 20.52 0.66 -17.40
C ASP A 318 19.64 -0.24 -16.52
N LEU A 319 19.04 0.29 -15.44
CA LEU A 319 18.09 -0.48 -14.62
C LEU A 319 16.84 -0.92 -15.39
N MET A 320 16.29 -0.07 -16.25
CA MET A 320 15.17 -0.44 -17.12
C MET A 320 15.56 -1.63 -18.02
N ARG A 321 16.74 -1.58 -18.64
CA ARG A 321 17.27 -2.65 -19.49
C ARG A 321 17.49 -3.94 -18.71
N ASP A 322 18.08 -3.83 -17.51
CA ASP A 322 18.34 -4.97 -16.63
C ASP A 322 17.03 -5.65 -16.18
N GLY A 323 15.99 -4.87 -15.88
CA GLY A 323 14.66 -5.36 -15.56
C GLY A 323 14.04 -6.18 -16.70
N ARG A 324 14.16 -5.72 -17.95
CA ARG A 324 13.69 -6.48 -19.14
C ARG A 324 14.54 -7.72 -19.41
N GLU A 325 15.85 -7.60 -19.25
CA GLU A 325 16.75 -8.74 -19.40
C GLU A 325 16.42 -9.85 -18.38
N ARG A 326 16.02 -9.50 -17.15
CA ARG A 326 15.51 -10.46 -16.16
C ARG A 326 14.34 -11.27 -16.70
N VAL A 327 13.30 -10.59 -17.19
CA VAL A 327 12.07 -11.21 -17.69
C VAL A 327 12.38 -12.10 -18.91
N SER A 328 13.15 -11.58 -19.86
CA SER A 328 13.60 -12.33 -21.03
C SER A 328 14.43 -13.57 -20.65
N THR A 329 15.26 -13.47 -19.62
CA THR A 329 16.18 -14.53 -19.21
C THR A 329 15.49 -15.66 -18.43
N TYR A 330 14.55 -15.30 -17.55
CA TYR A 330 13.98 -16.21 -16.55
C TYR A 330 12.48 -16.48 -16.71
N GLY A 331 11.78 -15.69 -17.51
CA GLY A 331 10.32 -15.64 -17.58
C GLY A 331 9.72 -14.86 -16.42
N ALA A 332 8.45 -14.44 -16.57
CA ALA A 332 7.71 -13.70 -15.55
C ALA A 332 7.67 -14.44 -14.22
N GLU A 333 7.38 -15.74 -14.26
CA GLU A 333 7.36 -16.57 -13.04
C GLU A 333 8.75 -16.93 -12.52
N LEU A 334 9.85 -16.61 -13.22
CA LEU A 334 11.22 -17.02 -12.86
C LEU A 334 11.43 -18.55 -12.87
N ASP A 335 10.74 -19.28 -13.74
CA ASP A 335 10.79 -20.75 -13.78
C ASP A 335 12.10 -21.31 -14.30
N THR A 336 12.89 -20.49 -14.98
CA THR A 336 14.19 -20.91 -15.45
C THR A 336 15.22 -20.85 -14.30
N PRO A 337 16.04 -21.89 -14.10
CA PRO A 337 17.11 -21.85 -13.11
C PRO A 337 18.10 -20.73 -13.39
N ALA A 338 18.66 -20.15 -12.31
CA ALA A 338 19.65 -19.08 -12.38
C ALA A 338 20.85 -19.40 -13.31
N LYS A 339 21.09 -18.56 -14.33
CA LYS A 339 22.08 -18.76 -15.41
C LYS A 339 23.37 -17.98 -15.14
N PHE A 340 24.13 -18.35 -14.11
CA PHE A 340 25.44 -17.74 -13.85
C PHE A 340 26.44 -18.70 -13.18
N SER A 341 27.71 -18.34 -13.17
CA SER A 341 28.82 -19.18 -12.67
C SER A 341 28.91 -19.23 -11.15
N LYS A 342 29.51 -20.30 -10.62
CA LYS A 342 29.81 -20.42 -9.18
C LYS A 342 30.73 -19.30 -8.65
N THR A 343 31.57 -18.73 -9.51
CA THR A 343 32.43 -17.59 -9.15
C THR A 343 31.58 -16.34 -8.90
N GLN A 344 30.62 -16.07 -9.79
CA GLN A 344 29.69 -14.95 -9.63
C GLN A 344 28.87 -15.04 -8.34
N LEU A 345 28.50 -16.25 -7.94
CA LEU A 345 27.76 -16.50 -6.69
C LEU A 345 28.54 -16.13 -5.41
N ARG A 346 29.88 -16.25 -5.40
CA ARG A 346 30.70 -15.99 -4.20
C ARG A 346 30.86 -14.51 -3.88
N GLU A 347 30.77 -13.67 -4.90
CA GLU A 347 30.94 -12.22 -4.81
C GLU A 347 29.60 -11.49 -4.95
N LEU A 348 28.48 -12.20 -4.77
CA LEU A 348 27.15 -11.70 -5.07
C LEU A 348 26.85 -10.34 -4.40
N PRO A 349 27.14 -10.12 -3.10
CA PRO A 349 26.85 -8.83 -2.45
C PRO A 349 27.71 -7.67 -2.99
N GLN A 350 28.79 -7.93 -3.72
CA GLN A 350 29.66 -6.92 -4.33
C GLN A 350 29.44 -6.80 -5.84
N ARG A 351 28.50 -7.56 -6.42
CA ARG A 351 28.16 -7.44 -7.83
C ARG A 351 27.53 -6.08 -8.12
N ASN A 352 27.63 -5.65 -9.38
CA ASN A 352 26.96 -4.45 -9.83
C ASN A 352 25.44 -4.63 -9.73
N VAL A 353 24.73 -3.51 -9.70
CA VAL A 353 23.29 -3.45 -9.47
C VAL A 353 22.54 -4.22 -10.57
N GLY A 354 22.95 -4.07 -11.84
CA GLY A 354 22.32 -4.78 -12.95
C GLY A 354 22.40 -6.31 -12.85
N PHE A 355 23.55 -6.85 -12.46
CA PHE A 355 23.68 -8.29 -12.22
C PHE A 355 22.72 -8.79 -11.14
N LEU A 356 22.52 -8.01 -10.08
CA LEU A 356 21.59 -8.35 -9.01
C LEU A 356 20.15 -8.26 -9.49
N GLU A 357 19.79 -7.18 -10.18
CA GLU A 357 18.45 -6.99 -10.74
C GLU A 357 18.10 -8.14 -11.68
N ILE A 358 19.00 -8.53 -12.59
CA ILE A 358 18.75 -9.63 -13.53
C ILE A 358 18.62 -10.98 -12.83
N HIS A 359 19.46 -11.30 -11.84
CA HIS A 359 19.64 -12.70 -11.41
C HIS A 359 19.18 -13.05 -9.99
N LEU A 360 19.04 -12.07 -9.08
CA LEU A 360 18.84 -12.34 -7.66
C LEU A 360 17.51 -13.05 -7.38
N ALA A 361 16.41 -12.58 -7.98
CA ALA A 361 15.08 -13.16 -7.77
C ALA A 361 15.02 -14.64 -8.18
N ALA A 362 15.57 -14.98 -9.36
CA ALA A 362 15.63 -16.35 -9.86
C ALA A 362 16.50 -17.26 -8.97
N LEU A 363 17.60 -16.72 -8.43
CA LEU A 363 18.44 -17.44 -7.46
C LEU A 363 17.65 -17.75 -6.18
N LEU A 364 16.95 -16.77 -5.62
CA LEU A 364 16.18 -16.93 -4.38
C LEU A 364 15.00 -17.89 -4.58
N LYS A 365 14.28 -17.82 -5.71
CA LYS A 365 13.25 -18.81 -6.07
C LYS A 365 13.82 -20.23 -6.11
N SER A 366 15.01 -20.40 -6.71
CA SER A 366 15.71 -21.69 -6.74
C SER A 366 16.09 -22.19 -5.33
N GLN A 367 16.59 -21.31 -4.46
CA GLN A 367 16.89 -21.68 -3.07
C GLN A 367 15.63 -22.06 -2.28
N HIS A 368 14.54 -21.34 -2.48
CA HIS A 368 13.25 -21.65 -1.86
C HIS A 368 12.73 -23.03 -2.31
N ASN A 369 12.76 -23.31 -3.62
CA ASN A 369 12.37 -24.62 -4.17
C ASN A 369 13.21 -25.78 -3.60
N ARG A 370 14.49 -25.55 -3.33
CA ARG A 370 15.37 -26.53 -2.65
C ARG A 370 14.93 -26.77 -1.21
N GLN A 371 14.68 -25.71 -0.44
CA GLN A 371 14.17 -25.82 0.94
C GLN A 371 12.84 -26.56 1.00
N ARG A 372 11.92 -26.25 0.08
CA ARG A 372 10.64 -26.96 -0.04
C ARG A 372 10.80 -28.45 -0.32
N SER A 373 11.89 -28.83 -0.98
CA SER A 373 12.26 -30.22 -1.26
C SER A 373 13.05 -30.90 -0.13
N GLY A 374 13.22 -30.24 1.02
CA GLY A 374 13.97 -30.74 2.18
C GLY A 374 15.50 -30.60 2.06
N LEU A 375 16.00 -29.87 1.06
CA LEU A 375 17.41 -29.58 0.89
C LEU A 375 17.76 -28.22 1.51
N ARG A 376 19.02 -28.00 1.88
CA ARG A 376 19.48 -26.65 2.23
C ARG A 376 19.34 -25.69 1.04
N ALA A 377 19.01 -24.43 1.34
CA ALA A 377 18.92 -23.33 0.36
C ALA A 377 20.10 -23.35 -0.63
N GLY A 378 21.31 -23.55 -0.11
CA GLY A 378 22.55 -23.54 -0.89
C GLY A 378 23.21 -22.16 -0.87
N PRO A 379 24.29 -21.96 -1.63
CA PRO A 379 25.00 -20.69 -1.67
C PRO A 379 24.25 -19.60 -2.49
N PRO A 380 24.47 -18.29 -2.21
CA PRO A 380 25.29 -17.77 -1.12
C PRO A 380 24.59 -17.91 0.24
N GLU A 381 25.35 -17.66 1.30
CA GLU A 381 24.81 -17.53 2.66
C GLU A 381 23.84 -16.34 2.70
N LEU A 382 22.55 -16.59 2.94
CA LEU A 382 21.49 -15.58 2.87
C LEU A 382 21.69 -14.48 3.91
N SER A 383 22.15 -14.79 5.12
CA SER A 383 22.40 -13.75 6.12
C SER A 383 23.59 -12.85 5.77
N ALA A 384 24.59 -13.38 5.05
CA ALA A 384 25.70 -12.57 4.56
C ALA A 384 25.27 -11.64 3.41
N LEU A 385 24.32 -12.09 2.59
CA LEU A 385 23.70 -11.27 1.56
C LEU A 385 22.81 -10.17 2.17
N ALA A 386 21.95 -10.53 3.13
CA ALA A 386 21.02 -9.63 3.81
C ALA A 386 21.74 -8.49 4.56
N PHE A 387 22.83 -8.81 5.27
CA PHE A 387 23.47 -7.90 6.21
C PHE A 387 24.93 -7.61 5.86
N SER A 388 25.26 -7.58 4.55
CA SER A 388 26.53 -7.04 4.08
C SER A 388 26.62 -5.53 4.33
N GLY A 389 27.83 -4.98 4.40
CA GLY A 389 28.05 -3.57 4.74
C GLY A 389 27.36 -2.59 3.78
N PHE A 390 26.71 -1.58 4.37
CA PHE A 390 25.94 -0.52 3.73
C PHE A 390 26.81 0.71 3.39
N ASP A 391 27.02 0.94 2.10
CA ASP A 391 27.73 2.11 1.55
C ASP A 391 26.75 3.23 1.16
N ASP A 392 27.12 4.48 1.47
CA ASP A 392 26.27 5.67 1.34
C ASP A 392 26.25 6.28 -0.07
N SER A 393 26.96 5.68 -1.03
CA SER A 393 26.86 6.09 -2.44
C SER A 393 25.49 5.73 -3.01
N ALA A 394 24.99 6.51 -3.99
CA ALA A 394 23.75 6.18 -4.70
C ALA A 394 23.73 4.74 -5.24
N SER A 395 24.87 4.25 -5.75
CA SER A 395 25.04 2.85 -6.18
C SER A 395 24.99 1.84 -5.03
N GLY A 396 25.51 2.20 -3.84
CA GLY A 396 25.39 1.39 -2.63
C GLY A 396 23.94 1.28 -2.15
N LEU A 397 23.22 2.41 -2.10
CA LEU A 397 21.83 2.48 -1.67
C LEU A 397 20.92 1.62 -2.54
N ILE A 398 20.97 1.81 -3.86
CA ILE A 398 20.14 1.02 -4.79
C ILE A 398 20.53 -0.46 -4.76
N ARG A 399 21.81 -0.80 -4.55
CA ARG A 399 22.24 -2.20 -4.36
C ARG A 399 21.56 -2.82 -3.15
N HIS A 400 21.56 -2.12 -2.02
CA HIS A 400 20.91 -2.59 -0.80
C HIS A 400 19.40 -2.66 -0.95
N GLU A 401 18.79 -1.70 -1.63
CA GLU A 401 17.36 -1.74 -1.93
C GLU A 401 16.99 -2.96 -2.77
N VAL A 402 17.74 -3.26 -3.83
CA VAL A 402 17.54 -4.46 -4.66
C VAL A 402 17.68 -5.72 -3.81
N ILE A 403 18.75 -5.82 -3.02
CA ILE A 403 19.00 -7.01 -2.18
C ILE A 403 17.90 -7.20 -1.14
N TRP A 404 17.58 -6.16 -0.37
CA TRP A 404 16.65 -6.24 0.75
C TRP A 404 15.22 -6.48 0.27
N ARG A 405 14.77 -5.77 -0.77
CA ARG A 405 13.41 -5.97 -1.31
C ARG A 405 13.24 -7.38 -1.87
N THR A 406 14.13 -7.80 -2.76
CA THR A 406 14.01 -9.12 -3.41
C THR A 406 14.20 -10.27 -2.40
N LEU A 407 15.03 -10.08 -1.37
CA LEU A 407 15.12 -11.05 -0.28
C LEU A 407 13.89 -11.05 0.61
N SER A 408 13.34 -9.87 0.95
CA SER A 408 12.11 -9.74 1.74
C SER A 408 10.96 -10.48 1.06
N GLU A 409 10.74 -10.26 -0.24
CA GLU A 409 9.72 -10.97 -1.03
C GLU A 409 9.93 -12.49 -1.04
N ALA A 410 11.19 -12.94 -1.11
CA ALA A 410 11.49 -14.37 -1.05
C ALA A 410 11.21 -14.97 0.34
N LEU A 411 11.50 -14.24 1.42
CA LEU A 411 11.21 -14.66 2.79
C LEU A 411 9.70 -14.71 3.05
N GLU A 412 8.96 -13.71 2.58
CA GLU A 412 7.50 -13.68 2.62
C GLU A 412 6.90 -14.89 1.87
N ALA A 413 7.48 -15.24 0.72
CA ALA A 413 7.11 -16.44 -0.04
C ALA A 413 7.48 -17.77 0.63
N GLY A 414 8.15 -17.75 1.79
CA GLY A 414 8.47 -18.93 2.61
C GLY A 414 9.92 -19.38 2.57
N LEU A 415 10.83 -18.66 1.91
CA LEU A 415 12.28 -18.87 2.07
C LEU A 415 12.67 -18.59 3.52
N VAL A 416 13.58 -19.40 4.08
CA VAL A 416 14.11 -19.14 5.43
C VAL A 416 15.64 -19.01 5.42
N ILE A 417 16.14 -18.15 6.30
CA ILE A 417 17.58 -18.01 6.56
C ILE A 417 18.01 -19.08 7.56
N GLU A 418 18.91 -19.96 7.13
CA GLU A 418 19.40 -21.09 7.93
C GLU A 418 20.57 -20.73 8.86
N ASP A 419 21.03 -19.48 8.87
CA ASP A 419 22.22 -19.03 9.60
C ASP A 419 21.90 -18.68 11.06
N ALA A 420 22.79 -19.05 11.98
CA ALA A 420 22.66 -18.64 13.38
C ALA A 420 23.01 -17.15 13.55
N GLY A 421 22.33 -16.48 14.50
CA GLY A 421 22.61 -15.08 14.85
C GLY A 421 22.09 -14.07 13.83
N VAL A 422 21.12 -14.44 12.99
CA VAL A 422 20.49 -13.56 12.00
C VAL A 422 19.83 -12.34 12.67
N ASP A 423 19.24 -12.53 13.85
CA ASP A 423 18.69 -11.50 14.74
C ASP A 423 19.75 -10.44 15.11
N SER A 424 20.93 -10.89 15.56
CA SER A 424 22.02 -10.02 15.98
C SER A 424 22.65 -9.27 14.79
N LYS A 425 22.65 -9.87 13.59
CA LYS A 425 23.06 -9.21 12.35
C LYS A 425 22.04 -8.15 11.93
N ALA A 426 20.75 -8.48 11.97
CA ALA A 426 19.64 -7.58 11.69
C ALA A 426 19.66 -6.34 12.59
N LEU A 427 19.74 -6.52 13.91
CA LEU A 427 19.79 -5.41 14.86
C LEU A 427 21.03 -4.51 14.68
N ARG A 428 22.17 -5.08 14.26
CA ARG A 428 23.37 -4.29 13.99
C ARG A 428 23.19 -3.43 12.74
N MET A 429 22.62 -3.99 11.68
CA MET A 429 22.30 -3.23 10.47
C MET A 429 21.28 -2.15 10.75
N LEU A 430 20.24 -2.47 11.54
CA LEU A 430 19.21 -1.51 11.93
C LEU A 430 19.82 -0.31 12.65
N ARG A 431 20.65 -0.54 13.68
CA ARG A 431 21.35 0.54 14.40
C ARG A 431 22.24 1.38 13.49
N GLN A 432 22.91 0.77 12.52
CA GLN A 432 23.76 1.50 11.58
C GLN A 432 22.93 2.45 10.70
N VAL A 433 21.71 2.06 10.30
CA VAL A 433 20.79 2.92 9.55
C VAL A 433 20.19 3.98 10.47
N GLU A 434 19.75 3.61 11.68
CA GLU A 434 19.20 4.54 12.68
C GLU A 434 20.19 5.65 13.07
N ASP A 435 21.45 5.32 13.31
CA ASP A 435 22.50 6.30 13.63
C ASP A 435 22.65 7.36 12.51
N ARG A 436 22.27 7.02 11.27
CA ARG A 436 22.32 7.93 10.10
C ARG A 436 21.01 8.66 9.84
N THR A 437 19.89 8.20 10.40
CA THR A 437 18.61 8.93 10.30
C THR A 437 18.46 9.97 11.40
N GLN A 438 19.19 9.82 12.52
CA GLN A 438 19.19 10.76 13.63
C GLN A 438 19.86 12.08 13.24
N VAL A 439 19.05 13.12 13.10
CA VAL A 439 19.48 14.50 12.86
C VAL A 439 18.70 15.41 13.80
N ALA A 440 19.33 16.50 14.27
CA ALA A 440 18.61 17.54 15.00
C ALA A 440 17.50 18.13 14.11
N GLU A 441 16.33 18.45 14.68
CA GLU A 441 15.15 18.89 13.92
C GLU A 441 15.43 20.11 13.01
N ASP A 442 16.35 20.99 13.41
CA ASP A 442 16.71 22.21 12.66
C ASP A 442 17.88 22.03 11.68
N ALA A 443 18.46 20.83 11.57
CA ALA A 443 19.62 20.62 10.70
C ALA A 443 19.19 20.34 9.26
N GLU A 444 19.90 20.97 8.31
CA GLU A 444 19.76 20.71 6.89
C GLU A 444 20.13 19.24 6.59
N LEU A 445 19.24 18.53 5.92
CA LEU A 445 19.43 17.12 5.60
C LEU A 445 20.39 16.99 4.44
N THR A 446 21.49 16.26 4.65
CA THR A 446 22.37 15.88 3.54
C THR A 446 21.75 14.71 2.76
N GLU A 447 22.24 14.48 1.54
CA GLU A 447 21.88 13.32 0.72
C GLU A 447 21.99 11.99 1.48
N THR A 448 23.02 11.84 2.32
CA THR A 448 23.22 10.65 3.17
C THR A 448 22.10 10.44 4.20
N HIS A 449 21.57 11.51 4.78
CA HIS A 449 20.48 11.40 5.75
C HIS A 449 19.17 11.02 5.06
N LEU A 450 18.87 11.64 3.91
CA LEU A 450 17.72 11.29 3.07
C LEU A 450 17.78 9.83 2.63
N ALA A 451 18.94 9.40 2.15
CA ALA A 451 19.23 8.03 1.78
C ALA A 451 18.96 7.04 2.91
N ALA A 452 19.45 7.32 4.13
CA ALA A 452 19.22 6.46 5.28
C ALA A 452 17.72 6.34 5.64
N ARG A 453 16.95 7.44 5.52
CA ARG A 453 15.50 7.43 5.76
C ARG A 453 14.76 6.57 4.74
N MET A 454 15.12 6.66 3.47
CA MET A 454 14.55 5.82 2.40
C MET A 454 14.96 4.35 2.56
N ALA A 455 16.17 4.08 3.03
CA ALA A 455 16.67 2.73 3.28
C ALA A 455 16.05 2.03 4.50
N LEU A 456 15.49 2.80 5.45
CA LEU A 456 14.90 2.24 6.67
C LEU A 456 13.72 1.31 6.38
N GLN A 457 12.82 1.70 5.47
CA GLN A 457 11.63 0.92 5.15
C GLN A 457 11.96 -0.47 4.57
N PRO A 458 12.73 -0.63 3.48
CA PRO A 458 13.04 -1.95 2.94
C PRO A 458 13.84 -2.83 3.91
N LEU A 459 14.66 -2.22 4.79
CA LEU A 459 15.33 -2.97 5.85
C LEU A 459 14.34 -3.51 6.89
N LEU A 460 13.38 -2.69 7.32
CA LEU A 460 12.35 -3.08 8.27
C LEU A 460 11.43 -4.17 7.71
N GLU A 461 11.03 -4.07 6.44
CA GLU A 461 10.29 -5.12 5.73
C GLU A 461 11.05 -6.45 5.74
N LEU A 462 12.35 -6.43 5.39
CA LEU A 462 13.22 -7.60 5.45
C LEU A 462 13.28 -8.20 6.87
N ILE A 463 13.42 -7.36 7.89
CA ILE A 463 13.48 -7.79 9.30
C ILE A 463 12.16 -8.43 9.74
N GLY A 464 11.02 -7.86 9.36
CA GLY A 464 9.69 -8.39 9.67
C GLY A 464 9.47 -9.78 9.10
N ASN A 465 10.11 -10.10 7.98
CA ASN A 465 10.03 -11.41 7.34
C ASN A 465 11.04 -12.45 7.89
N LEU A 466 11.80 -12.13 8.95
CA LEU A 466 12.74 -13.07 9.58
C LEU A 466 12.12 -14.04 10.59
N TYR A 467 10.96 -13.74 11.17
CA TYR A 467 10.41 -14.57 12.26
C TYR A 467 10.25 -16.06 11.90
N PRO A 468 9.76 -16.44 10.70
CA PRO A 468 9.72 -17.86 10.30
C PRO A 468 11.10 -18.53 10.34
N SER A 469 12.15 -17.80 9.96
CA SER A 469 13.54 -18.26 10.04
C SER A 469 13.97 -18.52 11.47
N LEU A 470 13.67 -17.60 12.40
CA LEU A 470 13.96 -17.78 13.83
C LEU A 470 13.24 -19.01 14.40
N LYS A 471 11.96 -19.20 14.04
CA LYS A 471 11.13 -20.33 14.51
C LYS A 471 11.68 -21.65 14.03
N GLN A 472 12.01 -21.77 12.74
CA GLN A 472 12.61 -22.98 12.19
C GLN A 472 13.93 -23.34 12.89
N ARG A 473 14.69 -22.33 13.30
CA ARG A 473 15.97 -22.48 13.99
C ARG A 473 15.84 -22.70 15.49
N ARG A 474 14.63 -22.59 16.05
CA ARG A 474 14.38 -22.58 17.50
C ARG A 474 15.24 -21.52 18.21
N GLN A 475 15.42 -20.37 17.55
CA GLN A 475 16.06 -19.21 18.15
C GLN A 475 15.04 -18.46 18.98
N ASP A 476 15.51 -17.93 20.12
CA ASP A 476 14.74 -17.03 20.96
C ASP A 476 14.46 -15.72 20.20
N PRO A 477 13.19 -15.34 19.98
CA PRO A 477 12.84 -14.10 19.29
C PRO A 477 13.02 -12.85 20.16
N ALA A 478 13.14 -12.99 21.49
CA ALA A 478 13.16 -11.88 22.44
C ALA A 478 14.20 -10.79 22.09
N PRO A 479 15.46 -11.10 21.73
CA PRO A 479 16.44 -10.07 21.39
C PRO A 479 16.00 -9.17 20.22
N LEU A 480 15.37 -9.76 19.19
CA LEU A 480 14.89 -9.00 18.03
C LEU A 480 13.68 -8.15 18.41
N LEU A 481 12.71 -8.73 19.12
CA LEU A 481 11.50 -8.04 19.56
C LEU A 481 11.83 -6.88 20.52
N GLU A 482 12.67 -7.11 21.52
CA GLU A 482 13.13 -6.08 22.45
C GLU A 482 13.93 -4.98 21.74
N GLY A 483 14.76 -5.35 20.76
CA GLY A 483 15.49 -4.39 19.94
C GLY A 483 14.56 -3.46 19.16
N LEU A 484 13.55 -4.01 18.49
CA LEU A 484 12.53 -3.25 17.76
C LEU A 484 11.69 -2.38 18.71
N GLY A 485 11.32 -2.92 19.88
CA GLY A 485 10.62 -2.15 20.91
C GLY A 485 11.43 -0.98 21.44
N GLY A 486 12.73 -1.18 21.66
CA GLY A 486 13.66 -0.13 22.05
C GLY A 486 13.81 0.96 20.97
N SER A 487 13.88 0.57 19.69
CA SER A 487 13.89 1.50 18.56
C SER A 487 12.59 2.31 18.46
N ALA A 488 11.44 1.65 18.65
CA ALA A 488 10.13 2.31 18.68
C ALA A 488 10.04 3.35 19.80
N ALA A 489 10.47 3.00 21.02
CA ALA A 489 10.45 3.90 22.18
C ALA A 489 11.36 5.13 22.01
N GLN A 490 12.41 5.02 21.19
CA GLN A 490 13.39 6.09 20.93
C GLN A 490 13.10 6.91 19.67
N ALA A 491 12.14 6.49 18.86
CA ALA A 491 11.80 7.17 17.62
C ALA A 491 11.25 8.58 17.89
N SER A 492 11.86 9.59 17.27
CA SER A 492 11.44 10.99 17.41
C SER A 492 10.19 11.33 16.58
N ARG A 493 9.97 10.58 15.50
CA ARG A 493 8.84 10.77 14.58
C ARG A 493 7.86 9.61 14.72
N ILE A 494 6.57 9.93 14.83
CA ILE A 494 5.49 8.92 14.85
C ILE A 494 5.58 7.99 13.64
N ALA A 495 5.88 8.51 12.44
CA ALA A 495 6.02 7.69 11.24
C ALA A 495 7.07 6.59 11.39
N ASP A 496 8.22 6.89 12.00
CA ASP A 496 9.28 5.90 12.23
C ASP A 496 8.87 4.92 13.34
N GLN A 497 8.31 5.45 14.44
CA GLN A 497 7.77 4.64 15.54
C GLN A 497 6.81 3.57 15.04
N ARG A 498 5.86 3.96 14.18
CA ARG A 498 4.87 3.06 13.58
C ARG A 498 5.52 1.94 12.78
N ARG A 499 6.50 2.27 11.92
CA ARG A 499 7.23 1.27 11.12
C ARG A 499 7.91 0.21 11.99
N TYR A 500 8.55 0.60 13.10
CA TYR A 500 9.13 -0.38 14.04
C TYR A 500 8.08 -1.28 14.68
N LEU A 501 6.96 -0.69 15.10
CA LEU A 501 5.88 -1.40 15.76
C LEU A 501 5.11 -2.33 14.81
N GLU A 502 5.02 -1.99 13.53
CA GLU A 502 4.48 -2.88 12.48
C GLU A 502 5.34 -4.13 12.31
N VAL A 503 6.67 -3.98 12.27
CA VAL A 503 7.61 -5.09 12.23
C VAL A 503 7.55 -5.93 13.50
N LEU A 504 7.34 -5.29 14.66
CA LEU A 504 7.12 -5.99 15.92
C LEU A 504 5.81 -6.80 15.87
N ALA A 505 4.72 -6.20 15.39
CA ALA A 505 3.41 -6.85 15.25
C ALA A 505 3.44 -8.04 14.27
N ALA A 506 4.24 -7.97 13.21
CA ALA A 506 4.45 -9.12 12.31
C ALA A 506 4.99 -10.37 13.04
N GLY A 507 5.64 -10.18 14.20
CA GLY A 507 6.09 -11.26 15.07
C GLY A 507 4.95 -12.09 15.66
N ALA A 508 3.77 -11.50 15.87
CA ALA A 508 2.63 -12.16 16.52
C ALA A 508 2.18 -13.41 15.75
N LYS A 509 2.24 -13.39 14.41
CA LYS A 509 1.93 -14.54 13.54
C LYS A 509 2.79 -15.78 13.85
N THR A 510 4.01 -15.57 14.36
CA THR A 510 5.01 -16.63 14.55
C THR A 510 5.27 -16.94 16.02
N PHE A 511 5.28 -15.90 16.87
CA PHE A 511 5.64 -15.88 18.29
C PHE A 511 4.66 -15.00 19.12
N PRO A 512 3.38 -15.39 19.23
CA PRO A 512 2.35 -14.53 19.82
C PRO A 512 2.61 -14.17 21.29
N GLU A 513 3.07 -15.12 22.11
CA GLU A 513 3.34 -14.89 23.54
C GLU A 513 4.52 -13.94 23.78
N ASP A 514 5.61 -14.11 23.04
CA ASP A 514 6.80 -13.27 23.15
C ASP A 514 6.52 -11.84 22.64
N THR A 515 5.81 -11.74 21.50
CA THR A 515 5.38 -10.45 20.96
C THR A 515 4.47 -9.73 21.95
N TYR A 516 3.49 -10.42 22.55
CA TYR A 516 2.60 -9.82 23.56
C TYR A 516 3.38 -9.19 24.71
N THR A 517 4.35 -9.94 25.25
CA THR A 517 5.10 -9.54 26.43
C THR A 517 5.87 -8.24 26.17
N VAL A 518 6.50 -8.12 25.01
CA VAL A 518 7.21 -6.89 24.63
C VAL A 518 6.22 -5.75 24.36
N SER A 519 5.14 -6.02 23.61
CA SER A 519 4.13 -5.03 23.28
C SER A 519 3.41 -4.42 24.49
N GLU A 520 3.14 -5.22 25.53
CA GLU A 520 2.49 -4.74 26.75
C GLU A 520 3.29 -3.59 27.37
N SER A 521 4.63 -3.69 27.36
CA SER A 521 5.52 -2.65 27.89
C SER A 521 5.49 -1.34 27.09
N LEU A 522 5.09 -1.38 25.82
CA LEU A 522 5.05 -0.23 24.90
C LEU A 522 3.65 0.38 24.75
N THR A 523 2.62 -0.23 25.34
CA THR A 523 1.21 0.10 25.07
C THR A 523 0.88 1.57 25.35
N MET A 524 1.55 2.19 26.33
CA MET A 524 1.38 3.61 26.67
C MET A 524 2.03 4.57 25.66
N GLU A 525 3.00 4.08 24.87
CA GLU A 525 3.74 4.85 23.86
C GLU A 525 3.10 4.73 22.47
N MET A 526 2.21 3.75 22.28
CA MET A 526 1.49 3.51 21.03
C MET A 526 0.33 4.48 20.83
N ASP A 527 0.24 5.04 19.63
CA ASP A 527 -0.97 5.71 19.15
C ASP A 527 -2.10 4.70 18.88
N LEU A 528 -3.31 5.24 18.71
CA LEU A 528 -4.55 4.48 18.58
C LEU A 528 -4.52 3.47 17.41
N ILE A 529 -3.95 3.83 16.25
CA ILE A 529 -3.93 2.97 15.06
C ILE A 529 -3.04 1.76 15.30
N ILE A 530 -1.83 1.99 15.80
CA ILE A 530 -0.90 0.88 16.05
C ILE A 530 -1.40 -0.03 17.14
N ARG A 531 -1.97 0.53 18.22
CA ARG A 531 -2.57 -0.30 19.27
C ARG A 531 -3.66 -1.21 18.71
N HIS A 532 -4.52 -0.69 17.84
CA HIS A 532 -5.54 -1.50 17.18
C HIS A 532 -4.90 -2.57 16.29
N ARG A 533 -4.01 -2.21 15.36
CA ARG A 533 -3.34 -3.17 14.45
C ARG A 533 -2.66 -4.31 15.21
N LEU A 534 -1.97 -3.99 16.29
CA LEU A 534 -1.32 -4.98 17.14
C LEU A 534 -2.34 -5.89 17.83
N THR A 535 -3.41 -5.33 18.39
CA THR A 535 -4.48 -6.12 19.02
C THR A 535 -5.10 -7.08 18.02
N THR A 536 -5.43 -6.61 16.81
CA THR A 536 -5.97 -7.44 15.73
C THR A 536 -4.98 -8.52 15.29
N ALA A 537 -3.69 -8.21 15.18
CA ALA A 537 -2.65 -9.19 14.81
C ALA A 537 -2.46 -10.30 15.87
N MET A 538 -2.91 -10.06 17.10
CA MET A 538 -2.80 -10.98 18.23
C MET A 538 -4.05 -11.84 18.47
N GLU A 539 -5.18 -11.45 17.91
CA GLU A 539 -6.44 -12.21 17.96
C GLU A 539 -6.51 -13.30 16.87
N LEU A 540 -5.52 -13.32 15.96
CA LEU A 540 -5.27 -14.33 14.92
C LEU A 540 -4.24 -15.36 15.39
#